data_AF-A0A2N5RKN0-F1
#
_entry.id   AF-A0A2N5RKN0-F1
#
_cell.length_a   1.000
_cell.length_b   1.000
_cell.length_c   1.000
_cell.angle_alpha   90.00
_cell.angle_beta   90.00
_cell.angle_gamma   90.00
#
_symmetry.space_group_name_H-M   'P 1'
#
loop_
_entity.id
_entity.type
_entity.pdbx_description
1 polymer ?
#
loop_
_entity_poly.entity_id
_entity_poly.type
_entity_poly.pdbx_seq_one_letter_code
_entity_poly.pdbx_strand_id
1 'polypeptide(L)'
;MLFRKDDVFYIDLPKKIQKEEKQIKEKKEENFQEMEKLKEQVISQAKEEAKRIIEEAKKKADSILRSASNEAARMRNEAEKLLQKVKEQKQEFQNYILTLKKRIEDQLSQEIEKAFPEILGVLRILFRKILEKEMDEDTVKRKLKSVLSRVAGIEDVKIRLNPEDVKRLDSEELKSAKLIPDPNVEKGGVVVETEFGILDKTFSYQWKLVEDIFEEVVGFEERIERVEKKTK
;
A
#
# COMPACT_ATOMS: atom_id res chain seq x y z
N MET A 1 119.61 -103.33 -33.09
CA MET A 1 118.71 -104.30 -33.76
C MET A 1 117.31 -104.08 -33.20
N LEU A 2 116.31 -103.82 -34.06
CA LEU A 2 114.85 -104.06 -33.92
C LEU A 2 114.02 -103.47 -32.74
N PHE A 3 113.23 -102.43 -33.07
CA PHE A 3 111.78 -102.12 -32.84
C PHE A 3 110.92 -102.52 -31.60
N ARG A 4 109.95 -101.58 -31.33
CA ARG A 4 108.54 -101.68 -30.81
C ARG A 4 108.32 -101.69 -29.28
N LYS A 5 107.24 -101.14 -28.67
CA LYS A 5 105.97 -100.46 -29.06
C LYS A 5 105.33 -99.88 -27.77
N ASP A 6 104.50 -98.83 -27.85
CA ASP A 6 103.26 -98.67 -27.06
C ASP A 6 102.45 -97.47 -27.61
N ASP A 7 101.41 -97.80 -28.36
CA ASP A 7 100.50 -96.84 -29.03
C ASP A 7 99.36 -96.45 -28.07
N VAL A 8 99.24 -95.17 -27.74
CA VAL A 8 98.03 -94.60 -27.11
C VAL A 8 97.17 -93.98 -28.19
N PHE A 9 96.03 -94.60 -28.48
CA PHE A 9 95.04 -94.08 -29.43
C PHE A 9 94.17 -93.00 -28.75
N TYR A 10 94.27 -91.76 -29.22
CA TYR A 10 93.25 -90.74 -28.96
C TYR A 10 92.05 -90.99 -29.88
N ILE A 11 90.91 -91.36 -29.29
CA ILE A 11 89.61 -91.35 -29.99
C ILE A 11 89.11 -89.90 -29.97
N ASP A 12 89.17 -89.22 -31.11
CA ASP A 12 88.56 -87.90 -31.29
C ASP A 12 87.03 -88.06 -31.28
N LEU A 13 86.37 -87.60 -30.22
CA LEU A 13 84.91 -87.66 -30.11
C LEU A 13 84.27 -86.81 -31.25
N PRO A 14 83.23 -87.32 -31.93
CA PRO A 14 82.69 -86.66 -33.11
C PRO A 14 82.01 -85.32 -32.79
N LYS A 15 82.32 -84.31 -33.61
CA LYS A 15 81.78 -82.93 -33.74
C LYS A 15 80.25 -82.71 -33.69
N LYS A 16 79.42 -83.73 -33.39
CA LYS A 16 77.95 -83.63 -33.40
C LYS A 16 77.38 -82.72 -32.30
N ILE A 17 78.01 -82.67 -31.12
CA ILE A 17 77.52 -81.90 -29.95
C ILE A 17 77.52 -80.37 -30.24
N GLN A 18 78.50 -79.87 -30.99
CA GLN A 18 78.64 -78.43 -31.27
C GLN A 18 77.59 -77.88 -32.26
N LYS A 19 76.98 -78.73 -33.09
CA LYS A 19 75.93 -78.30 -34.05
C LYS A 19 74.56 -78.17 -33.40
N GLU A 20 74.22 -79.07 -32.47
CA GLU A 20 72.98 -79.01 -31.70
C GLU A 20 72.98 -77.83 -30.72
N GLU A 21 74.11 -77.54 -30.05
CA GLU A 21 74.25 -76.37 -29.17
C GLU A 21 74.12 -75.04 -29.93
N LYS A 22 74.61 -74.96 -31.17
CA LYS A 22 74.45 -73.77 -32.02
C LYS A 22 72.99 -73.54 -32.41
N GLN A 23 72.28 -74.58 -32.84
CA GLN A 23 70.86 -74.48 -33.18
C GLN A 23 69.99 -74.14 -31.96
N ILE A 24 70.32 -74.65 -30.77
CA ILE A 24 69.60 -74.32 -29.52
C ILE A 24 69.85 -72.86 -29.09
N LYS A 25 71.05 -72.31 -29.35
CA LYS A 25 71.36 -70.90 -29.08
C LYS A 25 70.63 -69.96 -30.05
N GLU A 26 70.68 -70.23 -31.36
CA GLU A 26 69.99 -69.44 -32.39
C GLU A 26 68.48 -69.42 -32.16
N LYS A 27 67.87 -70.58 -31.84
CA LYS A 27 66.43 -70.68 -31.56
C LYS A 27 66.01 -70.01 -30.24
N LYS A 28 66.92 -69.92 -29.26
CA LYS A 28 66.71 -69.15 -28.01
C LYS A 28 66.83 -67.65 -28.25
N GLU A 29 67.77 -67.22 -29.09
CA GLU A 29 67.94 -65.82 -29.48
C GLU A 29 66.75 -65.33 -30.31
N GLU A 30 66.26 -66.13 -31.26
CA GLU A 30 65.02 -65.86 -32.01
C GLU A 30 63.80 -65.74 -31.08
N ASN A 31 63.58 -66.71 -30.17
CA ASN A 31 62.49 -66.63 -29.18
C ASN A 31 62.62 -65.42 -28.25
N PHE A 32 63.84 -65.00 -27.90
CA PHE A 32 64.08 -63.85 -27.03
C PHE A 32 63.76 -62.54 -27.76
N GLN A 33 64.17 -62.41 -29.02
CA GLN A 33 63.83 -61.27 -29.87
C GLN A 33 62.32 -61.19 -30.16
N GLU A 34 61.67 -62.33 -30.33
CA GLU A 34 60.21 -62.39 -30.55
C GLU A 34 59.45 -62.01 -29.27
N MET A 35 59.91 -62.44 -28.10
CA MET A 35 59.35 -62.00 -26.81
C MET A 35 59.59 -60.51 -26.52
N GLU A 36 60.74 -59.94 -26.87
CA GLU A 36 60.97 -58.49 -26.73
C GLU A 36 60.02 -57.69 -27.61
N LYS A 37 59.85 -58.08 -28.88
CA LYS A 37 58.87 -57.46 -29.78
C LYS A 37 57.45 -57.55 -29.25
N LEU A 38 57.05 -58.71 -28.69
CA LEU A 38 55.73 -58.88 -28.08
C LEU A 38 55.56 -57.97 -26.86
N LYS A 39 56.60 -57.84 -26.01
CA LYS A 39 56.60 -56.95 -24.85
C LYS A 39 56.45 -55.49 -25.26
N GLU A 40 57.19 -55.05 -26.28
CA GLU A 40 57.09 -53.70 -26.81
C GLU A 40 55.71 -53.42 -27.40
N GLN A 41 55.13 -54.36 -28.15
CA GLN A 41 53.76 -54.24 -28.66
C GLN A 41 52.74 -54.11 -27.53
N VAL A 42 52.80 -54.96 -26.50
CA VAL A 42 51.89 -54.89 -25.35
C VAL A 42 52.02 -53.56 -24.60
N ILE A 43 53.24 -53.08 -24.37
CA ILE A 43 53.48 -51.79 -23.71
C ILE A 43 52.99 -50.62 -24.58
N SER A 44 53.21 -50.68 -25.90
CA SER A 44 52.74 -49.67 -26.84
C SER A 44 51.21 -49.59 -26.86
N GLN A 45 50.54 -50.73 -26.98
CA GLN A 45 49.09 -50.84 -26.94
C GLN A 45 48.52 -50.33 -25.61
N ALA A 46 49.11 -50.73 -24.47
CA ALA A 46 48.68 -50.24 -23.16
C ALA A 46 48.83 -48.71 -23.00
N LYS A 47 49.90 -48.12 -23.54
CA LYS A 47 50.10 -46.65 -23.55
C LYS A 47 49.07 -45.95 -24.43
N GLU A 48 48.73 -46.52 -25.59
CA GLU A 48 47.73 -45.94 -26.48
C GLU A 48 46.33 -46.00 -25.88
N GLU A 49 45.97 -47.14 -25.27
CA GLU A 49 44.72 -47.34 -24.54
C GLU A 49 44.60 -46.34 -23.38
N ALA A 50 45.66 -46.19 -22.57
CA ALA A 50 45.71 -45.23 -21.47
C ALA A 50 45.53 -43.78 -21.96
N LYS A 51 46.16 -43.42 -23.09
CA LYS A 51 45.95 -42.10 -23.72
C LYS A 51 44.49 -41.90 -24.12
N ARG A 52 43.86 -42.89 -24.76
CA ARG A 52 42.44 -42.81 -25.13
C ARG A 52 41.54 -42.62 -23.92
N ILE A 53 41.76 -43.39 -22.85
CA ILE A 53 40.98 -43.27 -21.60
C ILE A 53 41.10 -41.86 -21.01
N ILE A 54 42.31 -41.31 -20.94
CA ILE A 54 42.53 -39.95 -20.42
C ILE A 54 41.83 -38.91 -21.30
N GLU A 55 41.89 -39.07 -22.62
CA GLU A 55 41.29 -38.13 -23.55
C GLU A 55 39.76 -38.17 -23.52
N GLU A 56 39.17 -39.37 -23.42
CA GLU A 56 37.74 -39.53 -23.18
C GLU A 56 37.30 -38.95 -21.82
N ALA A 57 38.09 -39.18 -20.77
CA ALA A 57 37.82 -38.62 -19.45
C ALA A 57 37.83 -37.09 -19.47
N LYS A 58 38.80 -36.47 -20.18
CA LYS A 58 38.85 -35.02 -20.39
C LYS A 58 37.64 -34.51 -21.16
N LYS A 59 37.28 -35.15 -22.28
CA LYS A 59 36.08 -34.78 -23.05
C LYS A 59 34.80 -34.86 -22.21
N LYS A 60 34.66 -35.91 -21.39
CA LYS A 60 33.53 -36.06 -20.46
C LYS A 60 33.53 -34.96 -19.40
N ALA A 61 34.69 -34.65 -18.81
CA ALA A 61 34.82 -33.57 -17.83
C ALA A 61 34.45 -32.20 -18.42
N ASP A 62 34.95 -31.88 -19.62
CA ASP A 62 34.60 -30.65 -20.33
C ASP A 62 33.11 -30.58 -20.65
N SER A 63 32.50 -31.70 -21.07
CA SER A 63 31.06 -31.78 -21.32
C SER A 63 30.24 -31.53 -20.04
N ILE A 64 30.66 -32.11 -18.91
CA ILE A 64 30.01 -31.90 -17.61
C ILE A 64 30.13 -30.45 -17.17
N LEU A 65 31.33 -29.85 -17.26
CA LEU A 65 31.56 -28.45 -16.89
C LEU A 65 30.74 -27.49 -17.76
N ARG A 66 30.68 -27.73 -19.07
CA ARG A 66 29.85 -26.93 -19.99
C ARG A 66 28.36 -27.04 -19.64
N SER A 67 27.88 -28.25 -19.36
CA SER A 67 26.48 -28.50 -19.01
C SER A 67 26.12 -27.80 -17.69
N ALA A 68 26.94 -27.97 -16.66
CA ALA A 68 26.76 -27.33 -15.36
C ALA A 68 26.80 -25.80 -15.45
N SER A 69 27.71 -25.24 -16.25
CA SER A 69 27.80 -23.79 -16.48
C SER A 69 26.54 -23.25 -17.17
N ASN A 70 26.06 -23.95 -18.20
CA ASN A 70 24.83 -23.58 -18.91
C ASN A 70 23.60 -23.66 -18.00
N GLU A 71 23.50 -24.68 -17.16
CA GLU A 71 22.41 -24.85 -16.21
C GLU A 71 22.44 -23.76 -15.12
N ALA A 72 23.63 -23.45 -14.58
CA ALA A 72 23.81 -22.35 -13.64
C ALA A 72 23.44 -20.98 -14.25
N ALA A 73 23.79 -20.74 -15.52
CA ALA A 73 23.41 -19.53 -16.24
C ALA A 73 21.88 -19.45 -16.45
N ARG A 74 21.22 -20.57 -16.78
CA ARG A 74 19.75 -20.65 -16.89
C ARG A 74 19.07 -20.36 -15.56
N MET A 75 19.50 -21.02 -14.49
CA MET A 75 18.95 -20.80 -13.14
C MET A 75 19.11 -19.34 -12.69
N ARG A 76 20.25 -18.70 -12.96
CA ARG A 76 20.46 -17.27 -12.65
C ARG A 76 19.50 -16.38 -13.42
N ASN A 77 19.36 -16.60 -14.72
CA ASN A 77 18.43 -15.81 -15.56
C ASN A 77 16.97 -15.99 -15.13
N GLU A 78 16.57 -17.20 -14.74
CA GLU A 78 15.23 -17.47 -14.23
C GLU A 78 15.00 -16.80 -12.87
N ALA A 79 15.97 -16.90 -11.96
CA ALA A 79 15.92 -16.23 -10.66
C ALA A 79 15.80 -14.71 -10.82
N GLU A 80 16.55 -14.11 -11.75
CA GLU A 80 16.50 -12.66 -12.02
C GLU A 80 15.14 -12.24 -12.59
N LYS A 81 14.59 -13.01 -13.55
CA LYS A 81 13.23 -12.78 -14.07
C LYS A 81 12.15 -12.89 -13.00
N LEU A 82 12.26 -13.87 -12.10
CA LEU A 82 11.34 -14.01 -10.97
C LEU A 82 11.45 -12.82 -10.02
N LEU A 83 12.67 -12.40 -9.70
CA LEU A 83 12.92 -11.26 -8.83
C LEU A 83 12.35 -9.96 -9.43
N GLN A 84 12.50 -9.77 -10.73
CA GLN A 84 11.94 -8.64 -11.46
C GLN A 84 10.40 -8.65 -11.43
N LYS A 85 9.77 -9.80 -11.71
CA LYS A 85 8.31 -9.95 -11.60
C LYS A 85 7.79 -9.66 -10.19
N VAL A 86 8.49 -10.13 -9.16
CA VAL A 86 8.11 -9.86 -7.76
C VAL A 86 8.22 -8.37 -7.44
N LYS A 87 9.26 -7.68 -7.94
CA LYS A 87 9.39 -6.22 -7.78
C LYS A 87 8.26 -5.47 -8.48
N GLU A 88 7.94 -5.84 -9.72
CA GLU A 88 6.85 -5.25 -10.49
C GLU A 88 5.50 -5.44 -9.79
N GLN A 89 5.17 -6.67 -9.37
CA GLN A 89 3.95 -6.96 -8.62
C GLN A 89 3.89 -6.18 -7.30
N LYS A 90 5.01 -6.06 -6.58
CA LYS A 90 5.06 -5.26 -5.36
C LYS A 90 4.77 -3.79 -5.63
N GLN A 91 5.32 -3.24 -6.71
CA GLN A 91 5.12 -1.84 -7.08
C GLN A 91 3.68 -1.58 -7.55
N GLU A 92 3.11 -2.48 -8.36
CA GLU A 92 1.70 -2.45 -8.75
C GLU A 92 0.79 -2.51 -7.53
N PHE A 93 1.07 -3.41 -6.59
CA PHE A 93 0.30 -3.54 -5.35
C PHE A 93 0.39 -2.28 -4.49
N GLN A 94 1.58 -1.68 -4.36
CA GLN A 94 1.75 -0.40 -3.66
C GLN A 94 0.95 0.72 -4.32
N ASN A 95 0.99 0.84 -5.64
CA ASN A 95 0.22 1.82 -6.39
C ASN A 95 -1.29 1.59 -6.23
N TYR A 96 -1.72 0.33 -6.21
CA TYR A 96 -3.12 -0.03 -5.96
C TYR A 96 -3.56 0.43 -4.56
N ILE A 97 -2.77 0.15 -3.52
CA ILE A 97 -3.07 0.58 -2.15
C ILE A 97 -3.13 2.11 -2.04
N LEU A 98 -2.21 2.84 -2.66
CA LEU A 98 -2.22 4.31 -2.68
C LEU A 98 -3.47 4.85 -3.37
N THR A 99 -3.85 4.25 -4.49
CA THR A 99 -5.06 4.65 -5.24
C THR A 99 -6.32 4.36 -4.43
N LEU A 100 -6.37 3.21 -3.73
CA LEU A 100 -7.48 2.84 -2.87
C LEU A 100 -7.61 3.79 -1.68
N LYS A 101 -6.49 4.13 -1.03
CA LYS A 101 -6.44 5.12 0.05
C LYS A 101 -7.03 6.45 -0.42
N LYS A 102 -6.54 6.98 -1.55
CA LYS A 102 -7.03 8.24 -2.11
C LYS A 102 -8.53 8.20 -2.40
N ARG A 103 -9.02 7.10 -2.99
CA ARG A 103 -10.45 6.91 -3.25
C ARG A 103 -11.27 6.94 -1.97
N ILE A 104 -10.82 6.28 -0.90
CA ILE A 104 -11.50 6.29 0.39
C ILE A 104 -11.52 7.69 1.00
N GLU A 105 -10.40 8.41 0.95
CA GLU A 105 -10.31 9.80 1.42
C GLU A 105 -11.25 10.73 0.64
N ASP A 106 -11.29 10.60 -0.68
CA ASP A 106 -12.18 11.38 -1.55
C ASP A 106 -13.65 11.04 -1.28
N GLN A 107 -14.00 9.76 -1.14
CA GLN A 107 -15.36 9.32 -0.83
C GLN A 107 -15.81 9.82 0.56
N LEU A 108 -14.97 9.70 1.57
CA LEU A 108 -15.28 10.18 2.92
C LEU A 108 -15.52 11.70 2.92
N SER A 109 -14.66 12.45 2.21
CA SER A 109 -14.80 13.90 2.08
C SER A 109 -16.10 14.28 1.38
N GLN A 110 -16.47 13.58 0.29
CA GLN A 110 -17.73 13.81 -0.42
C GLN A 110 -18.96 13.46 0.42
N GLU A 111 -18.91 12.39 1.20
CA GLU A 111 -20.02 12.03 2.09
C GLU A 111 -20.19 13.05 3.22
N ILE A 112 -19.10 13.58 3.78
CA ILE A 112 -19.16 14.68 4.75
C ILE A 112 -19.76 15.94 4.10
N GLU A 113 -19.28 16.33 2.91
CA GLU A 113 -19.78 17.49 2.18
C GLU A 113 -21.28 17.37 1.84
N LYS A 114 -21.80 16.16 1.63
CA LYS A 114 -23.24 15.92 1.41
C LYS A 114 -24.05 15.91 2.71
N ALA A 115 -23.52 15.31 3.77
CA ALA A 115 -24.22 15.19 5.05
C ALA A 115 -24.35 16.55 5.75
N PHE A 116 -23.38 17.45 5.55
CA PHE A 116 -23.36 18.74 6.22
C PHE A 116 -24.59 19.62 5.89
N PRO A 117 -24.97 19.85 4.62
CA PRO A 117 -26.23 20.52 4.28
C PRO A 117 -27.49 19.89 4.89
N GLU A 118 -27.54 18.56 4.98
CA GLU A 118 -28.69 17.85 5.56
C GLU A 118 -28.81 18.15 7.06
N ILE A 119 -27.69 18.10 7.79
CA ILE A 119 -27.62 18.45 9.21
C ILE A 119 -28.02 19.91 9.43
N LEU A 120 -27.52 20.82 8.61
CA LEU A 120 -27.91 22.24 8.68
C LEU A 120 -29.41 22.43 8.42
N GLY A 121 -29.99 21.69 7.48
CA GLY A 121 -31.43 21.67 7.23
C GLY A 121 -32.22 21.21 8.46
N VAL A 122 -31.79 20.13 9.11
CA VAL A 122 -32.41 19.63 10.35
C VAL A 122 -32.30 20.66 11.47
N LEU A 123 -31.12 21.24 11.69
CA LEU A 123 -30.91 22.28 12.70
C LEU A 123 -31.82 23.48 12.47
N ARG A 124 -31.93 23.95 11.21
CA ARG A 124 -32.85 25.03 10.83
C ARG A 124 -34.29 24.68 11.21
N ILE A 125 -34.76 23.47 10.89
CA ILE A 125 -36.11 23.02 11.26
C ILE A 125 -36.29 22.98 12.78
N LEU A 126 -35.28 22.52 13.53
CA LEU A 126 -35.32 22.47 15.00
C LEU A 126 -35.40 23.87 15.62
N PHE A 127 -34.54 24.79 15.22
CA PHE A 127 -34.58 26.17 15.72
C PHE A 127 -35.91 26.85 15.40
N ARG A 128 -36.44 26.63 14.20
CA ARG A 128 -37.75 27.14 13.81
C ARG A 128 -38.84 26.64 14.75
N LYS A 129 -38.90 25.32 14.99
CA LYS A 129 -39.87 24.71 15.91
C LYS A 129 -39.72 25.17 17.36
N ILE A 130 -38.48 25.36 17.83
CA ILE A 130 -38.21 25.86 19.18
C ILE A 130 -38.72 27.29 19.33
N LEU A 131 -38.43 28.16 18.35
CA LEU A 131 -38.89 29.54 18.37
C LEU A 131 -40.41 29.63 18.21
N GLU A 132 -41.03 28.79 17.37
CA GLU A 132 -42.50 28.73 17.22
C GLU A 132 -43.15 28.35 18.56
N LYS A 133 -42.55 27.42 19.32
CA LYS A 133 -43.01 27.05 20.67
C LYS A 133 -42.81 28.17 21.71
N GLU A 134 -41.76 28.98 21.57
CA GLU A 134 -41.56 30.23 22.35
C GLU A 134 -42.53 31.37 21.93
N MET A 135 -43.54 31.08 21.10
CA MET A 135 -44.63 32.00 20.75
C MET A 135 -46.00 31.55 21.24
N ASP A 136 -46.08 30.42 21.96
CA ASP A 136 -47.32 30.00 22.59
C ASP A 136 -47.83 31.02 23.62
N GLU A 137 -49.13 30.95 23.92
CA GLU A 137 -49.93 31.97 24.63
C GLU A 137 -49.34 32.46 25.95
N ASP A 138 -48.71 31.59 26.75
CA ASP A 138 -48.06 31.95 28.02
C ASP A 138 -46.79 32.81 27.84
N THR A 139 -46.23 32.82 26.63
CA THR A 139 -44.96 33.49 26.33
C THR A 139 -45.12 34.98 26.07
N VAL A 140 -46.29 35.44 25.61
CA VAL A 140 -46.55 36.88 25.43
C VAL A 140 -46.45 37.62 26.76
N LYS A 141 -47.09 37.11 27.82
CA LYS A 141 -47.01 37.68 29.18
C LYS A 141 -45.56 37.71 29.69
N ARG A 142 -44.79 36.63 29.47
CA ARG A 142 -43.36 36.58 29.83
C ARG A 142 -42.50 37.59 29.04
N LYS A 143 -42.70 37.67 27.71
CA LYS A 143 -41.99 38.62 26.83
C LYS A 143 -42.31 40.05 27.24
N LEU A 144 -43.57 40.35 27.54
CA LEU A 144 -44.02 41.66 27.99
C LEU A 144 -43.38 42.05 29.33
N LYS A 145 -43.36 41.17 30.33
CA LYS A 145 -42.66 41.40 31.61
C LYS A 145 -41.17 41.66 31.42
N SER A 146 -40.52 40.89 30.55
CA SER A 146 -39.10 41.06 30.20
C SER A 146 -38.81 42.37 29.46
N VAL A 147 -39.75 42.84 28.63
CA VAL A 147 -39.64 44.16 27.98
C VAL A 147 -39.84 45.26 29.01
N LEU A 148 -40.93 45.21 29.77
CA LEU A 148 -41.28 46.24 30.75
C LEU A 148 -40.20 46.39 31.81
N SER A 149 -39.52 45.31 32.21
CA SER A 149 -38.36 45.39 33.12
C SER A 149 -37.14 46.08 32.50
N ARG A 150 -36.96 46.02 31.17
CA ARG A 150 -35.84 46.66 30.47
C ARG A 150 -36.11 48.13 30.14
N VAL A 151 -37.38 48.50 30.06
CA VAL A 151 -37.85 49.85 29.71
C VAL A 151 -38.39 50.59 30.96
N ALA A 152 -38.23 49.99 32.14
CA ALA A 152 -38.64 50.59 33.41
C ALA A 152 -37.91 51.92 33.64
N GLY A 153 -38.65 53.03 33.66
CA GLY A 153 -38.12 54.39 33.86
C GLY A 153 -38.09 55.28 32.61
N ILE A 154 -38.48 54.78 31.44
CA ILE A 154 -38.65 55.57 30.21
C ILE A 154 -40.09 56.08 30.13
N GLU A 155 -40.26 57.38 29.85
CA GLU A 155 -41.58 57.99 29.63
C GLU A 155 -41.99 57.84 28.15
N ASP A 156 -43.27 57.61 27.88
CA ASP A 156 -43.87 57.40 26.53
C ASP A 156 -43.42 56.13 25.75
N VAL A 157 -43.63 54.96 26.35
CA VAL A 157 -43.42 53.66 25.70
C VAL A 157 -44.67 53.24 24.92
N LYS A 158 -44.52 52.93 23.62
CA LYS A 158 -45.58 52.35 22.77
C LYS A 158 -45.29 50.88 22.51
N ILE A 159 -46.24 50.00 22.80
CA ILE A 159 -46.10 48.56 22.58
C ILE A 159 -47.13 48.13 21.53
N ARG A 160 -46.66 47.63 20.38
CA ARG A 160 -47.49 47.06 19.32
C ARG A 160 -47.59 45.55 19.46
N LEU A 161 -48.81 45.03 19.43
CA LEU A 161 -49.16 43.62 19.61
C LEU A 161 -50.25 43.21 18.63
N ASN A 162 -50.36 41.91 18.35
CA ASN A 162 -51.48 41.39 17.59
C ASN A 162 -52.83 41.66 18.31
N PRO A 163 -53.90 42.05 17.59
CA PRO A 163 -55.22 42.30 18.19
C PRO A 163 -55.81 41.11 18.97
N GLU A 164 -55.46 39.87 18.63
CA GLU A 164 -55.90 38.69 19.39
C GLU A 164 -55.17 38.55 20.72
N ASP A 165 -53.90 38.92 20.78
CA ASP A 165 -53.10 38.87 22.01
C ASP A 165 -53.49 39.99 22.98
N VAL A 166 -53.82 41.18 22.46
CA VAL A 166 -54.32 42.31 23.27
C VAL A 166 -55.61 41.95 24.01
N LYS A 167 -56.51 41.18 23.36
CA LYS A 167 -57.78 40.74 23.98
C LYS A 167 -57.59 39.75 25.14
N ARG A 168 -56.42 39.12 25.23
CA ARG A 168 -56.09 38.07 26.20
C ARG A 168 -55.22 38.57 27.35
N LEU A 169 -54.79 39.84 27.32
CA LEU A 169 -53.98 40.48 28.35
C LEU A 169 -54.87 41.19 29.38
N ASP A 170 -54.58 40.96 30.65
CA ASP A 170 -55.29 41.62 31.76
C ASP A 170 -54.78 43.06 31.90
N SER A 171 -55.71 44.02 31.94
CA SER A 171 -55.45 45.46 31.91
C SER A 171 -54.62 46.02 33.09
N GLU A 172 -54.39 45.21 34.14
CA GLU A 172 -53.72 45.66 35.36
C GLU A 172 -52.19 45.70 35.29
N GLU A 173 -51.55 44.86 34.46
CA GLU A 173 -50.08 44.79 34.32
C GLU A 173 -49.48 45.88 33.39
N LEU A 174 -50.31 46.80 32.87
CA LEU A 174 -50.03 47.62 31.68
C LEU A 174 -49.99 49.13 31.91
N LYS A 175 -50.00 49.58 33.17
CA LYS A 175 -50.23 51.00 33.54
C LYS A 175 -49.15 51.99 33.08
N SER A 176 -47.97 51.53 32.66
CA SER A 176 -46.84 52.38 32.26
C SER A 176 -46.60 52.50 30.74
N ALA A 177 -47.35 51.79 29.90
CA ALA A 177 -47.11 51.75 28.45
C ALA A 177 -48.42 51.83 27.62
N LYS A 178 -48.37 52.50 26.48
CA LYS A 178 -49.49 52.60 25.53
C LYS A 178 -49.50 51.37 24.63
N LEU A 179 -50.54 50.55 24.75
CA LEU A 179 -50.78 49.40 23.87
C LEU A 179 -51.46 49.82 22.56
N ILE A 180 -50.90 49.39 21.44
CA ILE A 180 -51.42 49.65 20.09
C ILE A 180 -51.68 48.30 19.41
N PRO A 181 -52.95 47.92 19.18
CA PRO A 181 -53.26 46.74 18.37
C PRO A 181 -52.79 46.94 16.94
N ASP A 182 -51.93 46.08 16.43
CA ASP A 182 -51.39 46.12 15.07
C ASP A 182 -51.57 44.75 14.40
N PRO A 183 -52.43 44.63 13.37
CA PRO A 183 -52.65 43.36 12.68
C PRO A 183 -51.44 42.89 11.86
N ASN A 184 -50.45 43.74 11.62
CA ASN A 184 -49.20 43.35 10.95
C ASN A 184 -48.22 42.62 11.90
N VAL A 185 -48.46 42.66 13.21
CA VAL A 185 -47.65 41.93 14.18
C VAL A 185 -48.18 40.51 14.31
N GLU A 186 -47.30 39.54 14.15
CA GLU A 186 -47.60 38.11 14.29
C GLU A 186 -48.11 37.78 15.70
N LYS A 187 -48.98 36.76 15.83
CA LYS A 187 -49.42 36.25 17.14
C LYS A 187 -48.21 35.81 17.96
N GLY A 188 -48.13 36.22 19.23
CA GLY A 188 -46.96 35.95 20.07
C GLY A 188 -45.79 36.94 19.93
N GLY A 189 -45.91 37.89 18.98
CA GLY A 189 -44.91 38.92 18.68
C GLY A 189 -45.11 40.20 19.50
N VAL A 190 -44.00 40.83 19.88
CA VAL A 190 -44.01 42.07 20.67
C VAL A 190 -43.05 43.08 20.05
N VAL A 191 -43.56 44.25 19.66
CA VAL A 191 -42.73 45.36 19.15
C VAL A 191 -42.87 46.55 20.08
N VAL A 192 -41.75 47.12 20.49
CA VAL A 192 -41.72 48.18 21.51
C VAL A 192 -40.97 49.36 20.94
N GLU A 193 -41.63 50.51 20.93
CA GLU A 193 -41.09 51.77 20.44
C GLU A 193 -40.92 52.71 21.63
N THR A 194 -39.69 53.18 21.81
CA THR A 194 -39.31 54.15 22.83
C THR A 194 -38.60 55.33 22.17
N GLU A 195 -38.40 56.41 22.90
CA GLU A 195 -37.63 57.58 22.43
C GLU A 195 -36.18 57.27 22.05
N PHE A 196 -35.64 56.14 22.53
CA PHE A 196 -34.26 55.70 22.26
C PHE A 196 -34.17 54.63 21.15
N GLY A 197 -35.29 54.11 20.64
CA GLY A 197 -35.29 53.15 19.54
C GLY A 197 -36.42 52.13 19.56
N ILE A 198 -36.33 51.14 18.66
CA ILE A 198 -37.31 50.07 18.49
C ILE A 198 -36.71 48.74 18.95
N LEU A 199 -37.41 48.06 19.84
CA LEU A 199 -37.11 46.69 20.26
C LEU A 199 -38.14 45.75 19.65
N ASP A 200 -37.71 44.99 18.65
CA ASP A 200 -38.52 43.99 17.95
C ASP A 200 -38.27 42.59 18.55
N LYS A 201 -39.34 41.94 19.02
CA LYS A 201 -39.35 40.54 19.49
C LYS A 201 -40.36 39.67 18.71
N THR A 202 -40.61 40.00 17.44
CA THR A 202 -41.40 39.16 16.51
C THR A 202 -40.65 37.89 16.14
N PHE A 203 -41.38 36.87 15.67
CA PHE A 203 -40.76 35.63 15.17
C PHE A 203 -39.82 35.93 14.03
N SER A 204 -40.33 36.69 13.06
CA SER A 204 -39.62 37.02 11.83
C SER A 204 -38.28 37.70 12.12
N TYR A 205 -38.23 38.63 13.07
CA TYR A 205 -36.99 39.28 13.48
C TYR A 205 -36.04 38.32 14.24
N GLN A 206 -36.55 37.52 15.17
CA GLN A 206 -35.75 36.55 15.92
C GLN A 206 -35.19 35.43 15.02
N TRP A 207 -35.99 34.98 14.05
CA TRP A 207 -35.59 34.00 13.05
C TRP A 207 -34.49 34.55 12.16
N LYS A 208 -34.63 35.79 11.69
CA LYS A 208 -33.60 36.45 10.90
C LYS A 208 -32.28 36.57 11.65
N LEU A 209 -32.31 36.94 12.94
CA LEU A 209 -31.10 36.96 13.77
C LEU A 209 -30.44 35.59 13.89
N VAL A 210 -31.25 34.53 14.03
CA VAL A 210 -30.73 33.15 14.05
C VAL A 210 -30.13 32.79 12.70
N GLU A 211 -30.77 33.14 11.58
CA GLU A 211 -30.23 32.92 10.23
C GLU A 211 -28.91 33.67 10.01
N ASP A 212 -28.81 34.94 10.41
CA ASP A 212 -27.59 35.74 10.30
C ASP A 212 -26.43 35.11 11.11
N ILE A 213 -26.70 34.66 12.35
CA ILE A 213 -25.70 33.95 13.18
C ILE A 213 -25.33 32.60 12.53
N PHE A 214 -26.30 31.89 11.97
CA PHE A 214 -26.07 30.61 11.30
C PHE A 214 -25.18 30.80 10.07
N GLU A 215 -25.44 31.82 9.26
CA GLU A 215 -24.62 32.18 8.09
C GLU A 215 -23.22 32.63 8.49
N GLU A 216 -23.07 33.35 9.61
CA GLU A 216 -21.76 33.72 10.13
C GLU A 216 -20.98 32.47 10.55
N VAL A 217 -21.53 31.62 11.41
CA VAL A 217 -20.84 30.44 11.94
C VAL A 217 -20.52 29.43 10.83
N VAL A 218 -21.49 29.12 9.97
CA VAL A 218 -21.34 28.14 8.87
C VAL A 218 -20.48 28.73 7.74
N GLY A 219 -20.64 30.01 7.41
CA GLY A 219 -19.86 30.69 6.37
C GLY A 219 -18.40 30.92 6.74
N PHE A 220 -18.06 30.94 8.04
CA PHE A 220 -16.68 30.93 8.52
C PHE A 220 -15.99 29.58 8.27
N GLU A 221 -16.67 28.45 8.48
CA GLU A 221 -16.11 27.11 8.23
C GLU A 221 -15.82 26.88 6.74
N GLU A 222 -16.72 27.27 5.83
CA GLU A 222 -16.47 27.16 4.38
C GLU A 222 -15.29 28.03 3.89
N ARG A 223 -14.95 29.12 4.59
CA ARG A 223 -13.77 29.93 4.26
C ARG A 223 -12.49 29.28 4.75
N ILE A 224 -12.49 28.66 5.93
CA ILE A 224 -11.32 27.99 6.50
C ILE A 224 -10.94 26.75 5.65
N GLU A 225 -11.92 25.91 5.29
CA GLU A 225 -11.67 24.73 4.44
C GLU A 225 -11.16 25.09 3.04
N ARG A 226 -11.65 26.18 2.44
CA ARG A 226 -11.16 26.68 1.14
C ARG A 226 -9.73 27.22 1.18
N VAL A 227 -9.28 27.72 2.32
CA VAL A 227 -7.90 28.19 2.53
C VAL A 227 -6.96 27.01 2.74
N GLU A 228 -7.38 25.99 3.50
CA GLU A 228 -6.56 24.79 3.71
C GLU A 228 -6.39 23.95 2.44
N LYS A 229 -7.46 23.77 1.64
CA LYS A 229 -7.38 23.06 0.33
C LYS A 229 -6.51 23.77 -0.72
N LYS A 230 -6.23 25.07 -0.58
CA LYS A 230 -5.34 25.83 -1.49
C LYS A 230 -3.86 25.81 -1.07
N THR A 231 -3.55 25.35 0.14
CA THR A 231 -2.21 25.43 0.73
C THR A 231 -1.49 24.07 0.75
N LYS A 232 -2.13 23.01 0.27
CA LYS A 232 -1.57 21.67 0.02
C LYS A 232 -1.56 21.39 -1.48
#